data_AF-A0A350D5J6-F1
#
_entry.id   AF-A0A350D5J6-F1
#
_cell.length_a   1.000
_cell.length_b   1.000
_cell.length_c   1.000
_cell.angle_alpha   90.00
_cell.angle_beta   90.00
_cell.angle_gamma   90.00
#
_symmetry.space_group_name_H-M   'P 1'
#
loop_
_entity.id
_entity.type
_entity.pdbx_description
1 polymer ?
#
loop_
_entity_poly.entity_id
_entity_poly.type
_entity_poly.pdbx_seq_one_letter_code
_entity_poly.pdbx_strand_id
1 'polypeptide(L)'
;VGKQARTDLLATPEQRALMFRRINEIRATKPLFGMDFWNDGQYAKGCIAGGRRYFHITAAGDVEPCAFIHYSNVNIHDVSLMDALRSPIFMQYRRRQPFNDNPLRPCPLLDNPEILVDMVKESKAKSTDMEAPEDVEELTAKTREAARKWVPVAEKIRPRPKAAQTAQGTKTTQAAQAAAQAAEQVAQASEQAGQSSTPPPTAPSA
;
A
#
# COMPACT_ATOMS: atom_id res chain seq x y z
N VAL A 1 -8.65 -10.90 -14.77
CA VAL A 1 -7.31 -10.64 -15.38
C VAL A 1 -7.24 -11.49 -16.64
N GLY A 2 -6.44 -11.13 -17.65
CA GLY A 2 -6.38 -11.85 -18.93
C GLY A 2 -6.83 -11.00 -20.12
N LYS A 3 -6.70 -11.54 -21.34
CA LYS A 3 -6.77 -10.79 -22.61
C LYS A 3 -8.01 -9.91 -22.77
N GLN A 4 -9.18 -10.43 -22.41
CA GLN A 4 -10.47 -9.75 -22.54
C GLN A 4 -10.95 -9.10 -21.23
N ALA A 5 -10.04 -8.86 -20.27
CA ALA A 5 -10.41 -8.31 -18.98
C ALA A 5 -10.99 -6.89 -19.09
N ARG A 6 -12.18 -6.71 -18.51
CA ARG A 6 -12.82 -5.42 -18.30
C ARG A 6 -12.17 -4.66 -17.14
N THR A 7 -11.43 -3.60 -17.46
CA THR A 7 -10.68 -2.80 -16.46
C THR A 7 -11.58 -1.96 -15.56
N ASP A 8 -12.80 -1.66 -16.00
CA ASP A 8 -13.81 -0.96 -15.21
C ASP A 8 -14.38 -1.81 -14.06
N LEU A 9 -14.13 -3.12 -14.05
CA LEU A 9 -14.47 -4.03 -12.96
C LEU A 9 -13.34 -4.21 -11.93
N LEU A 10 -12.18 -3.58 -12.14
CA LEU A 10 -11.14 -3.55 -11.11
C LEU A 10 -11.62 -2.73 -9.91
N ALA A 11 -11.32 -3.21 -8.70
CA ALA A 11 -11.68 -2.50 -7.50
C ALA A 11 -11.11 -1.08 -7.50
N THR A 12 -11.93 -0.09 -7.21
CA THR A 12 -11.47 1.30 -7.06
C THR A 12 -10.55 1.42 -5.83
N PRO A 13 -9.71 2.46 -5.76
CA PRO A 13 -8.90 2.72 -4.56
C PRO A 13 -9.73 2.76 -3.27
N GLU A 14 -10.93 3.33 -3.31
CA GLU A 14 -11.82 3.43 -2.16
C GLU A 14 -12.35 2.06 -1.73
N GLN A 15 -12.71 1.22 -2.71
CA GLN A 15 -13.12 -0.17 -2.47
C GLN A 15 -11.98 -1.00 -1.88
N ARG A 16 -10.76 -0.88 -2.41
CA ARG A 16 -9.58 -1.55 -1.83
C ARG A 16 -9.28 -1.07 -0.42
N ALA A 17 -9.37 0.24 -0.16
CA ALA A 17 -9.20 0.79 1.18
C ALA A 17 -10.29 0.32 2.16
N LEU A 18 -11.52 0.11 1.68
CA LEU A 18 -12.58 -0.52 2.46
C LEU A 18 -12.21 -1.96 2.84
N MET A 19 -11.67 -2.75 1.90
CA MET A 19 -11.19 -4.12 2.20
C MET A 19 -10.06 -4.12 3.23
N PHE A 20 -9.11 -3.19 3.13
CA PHE A 20 -8.07 -3.01 4.15
C PHE A 20 -8.66 -2.72 5.54
N ARG A 21 -9.65 -1.84 5.66
CA ARG A 21 -10.32 -1.61 6.95
C ARG A 21 -11.06 -2.86 7.43
N ARG A 22 -11.76 -3.54 6.53
CA ARG A 22 -12.55 -4.74 6.84
C ARG A 22 -11.69 -5.89 7.35
N ILE A 23 -10.53 -6.16 6.74
CA ILE A 23 -9.66 -7.25 7.21
C ILE A 23 -9.09 -6.96 8.60
N ASN A 24 -8.79 -5.69 8.91
CA ASN A 24 -8.35 -5.28 10.24
C ASN A 24 -9.49 -5.40 11.28
N GLU A 25 -10.72 -5.05 10.92
CA GLU A 25 -11.90 -5.26 11.78
C GLU A 25 -12.12 -6.75 12.08
N ILE A 26 -12.02 -7.61 11.06
CA ILE A 26 -12.15 -9.07 11.23
C ILE A 26 -11.09 -9.58 12.23
N ARG A 27 -9.83 -9.19 12.07
CA ARG A 27 -8.74 -9.56 12.99
C ARG A 27 -8.95 -9.05 14.42
N ALA A 28 -9.59 -7.89 14.58
CA ALA A 28 -9.86 -7.30 15.88
C ALA A 28 -11.06 -7.95 16.60
N THR A 29 -12.01 -8.52 15.85
CA THR A 29 -13.31 -8.98 16.38
C THR A 29 -13.51 -10.49 16.32
N LYS A 30 -12.68 -11.22 15.60
CA LYS A 30 -12.79 -12.68 15.42
C LYS A 30 -11.51 -13.38 15.91
N PRO A 31 -11.61 -14.58 16.49
CA PRO A 31 -10.45 -15.36 16.93
C PRO A 31 -9.75 -16.05 15.75
N LEU A 32 -9.54 -15.34 14.64
CA LEU A 32 -8.88 -15.84 13.44
C LEU A 32 -8.02 -14.74 12.81
N PHE A 33 -6.87 -15.15 12.28
CA PHE A 33 -6.01 -14.26 11.52
C PHE A 33 -6.40 -14.30 10.04
N GLY A 34 -7.34 -13.43 9.66
CA GLY A 34 -7.68 -13.23 8.25
C GLY A 34 -6.47 -12.67 7.49
N MET A 35 -6.26 -13.09 6.24
CA MET A 35 -5.24 -12.55 5.36
C MET A 35 -5.89 -12.09 4.05
N ASP A 36 -5.71 -10.82 3.71
CA ASP A 36 -6.09 -10.22 2.44
C ASP A 36 -4.92 -10.35 1.45
N PHE A 37 -5.20 -10.99 0.30
CA PHE A 37 -4.19 -11.32 -0.70
C PHE A 37 -3.45 -10.10 -1.28
N TRP A 38 -4.06 -8.92 -1.23
CA TRP A 38 -3.58 -7.70 -1.88
C TRP A 38 -3.13 -6.61 -0.89
N ASN A 39 -3.70 -6.56 0.32
CA ASN A 39 -3.44 -5.51 1.30
C ASN A 39 -2.46 -5.90 2.42
N ASP A 40 -2.15 -7.19 2.60
CA ASP A 40 -1.38 -7.64 3.77
C ASP A 40 0.11 -7.88 3.52
N GLY A 41 0.71 -7.04 2.68
CA GLY A 41 2.15 -7.09 2.42
C GLY A 41 3.00 -6.89 3.67
N GLN A 42 2.48 -6.27 4.73
CA GLN A 42 3.18 -6.13 6.02
C GLN A 42 3.39 -7.48 6.73
N TYR A 43 2.41 -8.39 6.66
CA TYR A 43 2.48 -9.71 7.29
C TYR A 43 3.18 -10.71 6.38
N ALA A 44 2.99 -10.56 5.06
CA ALA A 44 3.71 -11.34 4.07
C ALA A 44 5.16 -10.85 3.85
N LYS A 45 5.56 -9.67 4.33
CA LYS A 45 6.85 -9.03 3.98
C LYS A 45 7.04 -8.89 2.46
N GLY A 46 6.03 -8.35 1.77
CA GLY A 46 5.94 -8.28 0.30
C GLY A 46 4.71 -8.97 -0.24
N CYS A 47 4.78 -9.47 -1.48
CA CYS A 47 3.69 -10.25 -2.07
C CYS A 47 3.47 -11.58 -1.30
N ILE A 48 2.21 -12.00 -1.13
CA ILE A 48 1.88 -13.32 -0.57
C ILE A 48 2.32 -14.44 -1.52
N ALA A 49 2.17 -14.19 -2.82
CA ALA A 49 2.58 -15.06 -3.92
C ALA A 49 4.11 -15.11 -4.14
N GLY A 50 4.54 -15.85 -5.17
CA GLY A 50 5.95 -15.96 -5.57
C GLY A 50 6.71 -17.07 -4.87
N GLY A 51 6.04 -18.12 -4.39
CA GLY A 51 6.65 -19.37 -3.93
C GLY A 51 7.16 -19.37 -2.48
N ARG A 52 7.17 -18.23 -1.78
CA ARG A 52 7.59 -18.15 -0.37
C ARG A 52 6.49 -18.58 0.61
N ARG A 53 5.23 -18.26 0.30
CA ARG A 53 4.05 -18.62 1.11
C ARG A 53 2.92 -19.19 0.28
N TYR A 54 2.83 -18.74 -0.97
CA TYR A 54 1.81 -19.16 -1.92
C TYR A 54 2.41 -19.29 -3.32
N PHE A 55 1.92 -20.26 -4.07
CA PHE A 55 2.07 -20.42 -5.51
C PHE A 55 0.85 -21.16 -6.03
N HIS A 56 0.69 -21.23 -7.35
CA HIS A 56 -0.46 -21.84 -8.00
C HIS A 56 0.01 -22.96 -8.95
N ILE A 57 -0.69 -24.09 -8.96
CA ILE A 57 -0.53 -25.12 -10.00
C ILE A 57 -1.84 -25.15 -10.77
N THR A 58 -1.79 -24.91 -12.08
CA THR A 58 -2.99 -24.92 -12.93
C THR A 58 -3.52 -26.35 -13.09
N ALA A 59 -4.74 -26.49 -13.62
CA ALA A 59 -5.30 -27.79 -13.98
C ALA A 59 -4.48 -28.53 -15.05
N ALA A 60 -3.70 -27.80 -15.87
CA ALA A 60 -2.78 -28.36 -16.85
C ALA A 60 -1.40 -28.73 -16.25
N GLY A 61 -1.15 -28.40 -14.99
CA GLY A 61 0.10 -28.69 -14.27
C GLY A 61 1.14 -27.57 -14.28
N ASP A 62 0.86 -26.42 -14.88
CA ASP A 62 1.81 -25.29 -14.90
C ASP A 62 2.00 -24.71 -13.49
N VAL A 63 3.26 -24.53 -13.08
CA VAL A 63 3.60 -23.99 -11.76
C VAL A 63 3.81 -22.47 -11.83
N GLU A 64 2.75 -21.73 -11.51
CA GLU A 64 2.69 -20.28 -11.59
C GLU A 64 2.97 -19.60 -10.24
N PRO A 65 3.59 -18.41 -10.22
CA PRO A 65 3.86 -17.70 -8.97
C PRO A 65 2.59 -17.21 -8.26
N CYS A 66 1.48 -17.01 -9.00
CA CYS A 66 0.24 -16.42 -8.49
C CYS A 66 -0.96 -16.88 -9.35
N ALA A 67 -2.13 -17.08 -8.73
CA ALA A 67 -3.35 -17.47 -9.45
C ALA A 67 -3.94 -16.37 -10.36
N PHE A 68 -3.36 -15.17 -10.35
CA PHE A 68 -3.77 -14.06 -11.22
C PHE A 68 -2.68 -13.66 -12.23
N ILE A 69 -1.57 -14.40 -12.28
CA ILE A 69 -0.40 -14.10 -13.13
C ILE A 69 0.03 -15.41 -13.80
N HIS A 70 -0.54 -15.66 -14.97
CA HIS A 70 -0.41 -16.91 -15.71
C HIS A 70 0.86 -16.97 -16.54
N TYR A 71 2.02 -17.03 -15.87
CA TYR A 71 3.30 -17.27 -16.52
C TYR A 71 4.10 -18.34 -15.77
N SER A 72 4.60 -19.34 -16.51
CA SER A 72 5.41 -20.42 -15.96
C SER A 72 6.64 -20.72 -16.84
N ASN A 73 7.65 -21.31 -16.21
CA ASN A 73 8.78 -21.94 -16.88
C ASN A 73 8.65 -23.47 -16.97
N VAL A 74 7.84 -24.09 -16.11
CA VAL A 74 7.84 -25.54 -15.89
C VAL A 74 6.43 -26.07 -15.61
N ASN A 75 6.27 -27.37 -15.85
CA ASN A 75 5.08 -28.13 -15.50
C ASN A 75 5.43 -29.16 -14.41
N ILE A 76 4.54 -29.35 -13.43
CA ILE A 76 4.75 -30.26 -12.30
C ILE A 76 4.84 -31.74 -12.73
N HIS A 77 4.34 -32.08 -13.92
CA HIS A 77 4.47 -33.42 -14.49
C HIS A 77 5.92 -33.76 -14.89
N ASP A 78 6.75 -32.73 -15.15
CA ASP A 78 8.10 -32.90 -15.68
C ASP A 78 9.20 -32.69 -14.62
N VAL A 79 8.88 -32.00 -13.53
CA VAL A 79 9.86 -31.62 -12.49
C VAL A 79 9.32 -31.84 -11.07
N SER A 80 10.22 -31.98 -10.10
CA SER A 80 9.81 -32.00 -8.69
C SER A 80 9.28 -30.62 -8.26
N LEU A 81 8.45 -30.58 -7.22
CA LEU A 81 7.98 -29.31 -6.65
C LEU A 81 9.15 -28.41 -6.21
N MET A 82 10.21 -29.01 -5.67
CA MET A 82 11.40 -28.26 -5.25
C MET A 82 12.11 -27.60 -6.43
N ASP A 83 12.22 -28.31 -7.56
CA ASP A 83 12.81 -27.76 -8.79
C ASP A 83 11.91 -26.71 -9.42
N ALA A 84 10.59 -26.89 -9.35
CA ALA A 84 9.64 -25.88 -9.81
C ALA A 84 9.77 -24.56 -9.03
N LEU A 85 9.89 -24.62 -7.71
CA LEU A 85 10.14 -23.44 -6.86
C LEU A 85 11.52 -22.82 -7.04
N ARG A 86 12.45 -23.51 -7.72
CA ARG A 86 13.76 -23.00 -8.14
C ARG A 86 13.79 -22.50 -9.58
N SER A 87 12.68 -22.61 -10.31
CA SER A 87 12.61 -22.18 -11.71
C SER A 87 12.83 -20.68 -11.85
N PRO A 88 13.25 -20.19 -13.05
CA PRO A 88 13.65 -18.81 -13.25
C PRO A 88 12.64 -17.78 -12.75
N ILE A 89 11.34 -17.94 -13.00
CA ILE A 89 10.30 -16.99 -12.57
C ILE A 89 10.24 -16.88 -11.06
N PHE A 90 10.29 -18.00 -10.32
CA PHE A 90 10.32 -17.97 -8.86
C PHE A 90 11.59 -17.34 -8.31
N MET A 91 12.73 -17.55 -8.97
CA MET A 91 13.98 -16.86 -8.58
C MET A 91 13.89 -15.35 -8.82
N GLN A 92 13.18 -14.90 -9.86
CA GLN A 92 12.94 -13.48 -10.05
C GLN A 92 12.04 -12.87 -8.96
N TYR A 93 10.98 -13.57 -8.53
CA TYR A 93 10.18 -13.17 -7.36
C TYR A 93 11.02 -13.12 -6.09
N ARG A 94 11.87 -14.13 -5.84
CA ARG A 94 12.72 -14.21 -4.65
C ARG A 94 13.70 -13.05 -4.55
N ARG A 95 14.32 -12.65 -5.68
CA ARG A 95 15.33 -11.57 -5.72
C ARG A 95 14.73 -10.19 -5.52
N ARG A 96 13.51 -9.94 -6.02
CA ARG A 96 12.91 -8.60 -6.05
C ARG A 96 11.91 -8.33 -4.93
N GLN A 97 11.56 -9.31 -4.10
CA GLN A 97 10.68 -9.05 -2.97
C GLN A 97 11.42 -8.37 -1.80
N PRO A 98 10.81 -7.36 -1.16
CA PRO A 98 9.54 -6.73 -1.51
C PRO A 98 9.66 -5.82 -2.74
N PHE A 99 8.63 -5.81 -3.60
CA PHE A 99 8.61 -5.01 -4.83
C PHE A 99 8.42 -3.51 -4.57
N ASN A 100 7.97 -3.15 -3.37
CA ASN A 100 7.69 -1.78 -2.95
C ASN A 100 7.93 -1.65 -1.44
N ASP A 101 8.45 -0.51 -1.02
CA ASP A 101 8.62 -0.21 0.40
C ASP A 101 7.29 0.02 1.11
N ASN A 102 6.24 0.42 0.39
CA ASN A 102 4.89 0.50 0.93
C ASN A 102 4.26 -0.90 0.98
N PRO A 103 4.02 -1.47 2.19
CA PRO A 103 3.47 -2.82 2.32
C PRO A 103 2.02 -2.95 1.81
N LEU A 104 1.34 -1.82 1.56
CA LEU A 104 0.03 -1.79 0.89
C LEU A 104 0.15 -1.75 -0.64
N ARG A 105 1.36 -1.85 -1.18
CA ARG A 105 1.64 -1.94 -2.63
C ARG A 105 2.41 -3.23 -2.99
N PRO A 106 2.02 -4.42 -2.50
CA PRO A 106 2.84 -5.62 -2.62
C PRO A 106 2.69 -6.35 -3.97
N CYS A 107 1.70 -6.02 -4.80
CA CYS A 107 1.40 -6.80 -6.00
C CYS A 107 2.29 -6.39 -7.18
N PRO A 108 3.01 -7.32 -7.84
CA PRO A 108 3.79 -6.99 -9.02
C PRO A 108 2.91 -6.69 -10.24
N LEU A 109 1.64 -7.14 -10.26
CA LEU A 109 0.71 -6.85 -11.36
C LEU A 109 -0.06 -5.53 -11.16
N LEU A 110 -0.67 -5.35 -9.98
CA LEU A 110 -1.62 -4.27 -9.72
C LEU A 110 -1.01 -3.06 -9.00
N ASP A 111 0.22 -3.16 -8.50
CA ASP A 111 0.90 -2.06 -7.79
C ASP A 111 2.25 -1.68 -8.42
N ASN A 112 2.95 -2.64 -9.04
CA ASN A 112 4.31 -2.47 -9.59
C ASN A 112 4.47 -3.14 -10.97
N PRO A 113 3.64 -2.79 -11.99
CA PRO A 113 3.55 -3.51 -13.27
C PRO A 113 4.89 -3.69 -13.99
N GLU A 114 5.79 -2.71 -13.92
CA GLU A 114 7.13 -2.81 -14.54
C GLU A 114 7.96 -3.95 -13.96
N ILE A 115 7.84 -4.18 -12.65
CA ILE A 115 8.57 -5.27 -12.01
C ILE A 115 8.06 -6.61 -12.53
N LEU A 116 6.76 -6.78 -12.81
CA LEU A 116 6.27 -8.00 -13.42
C LEU A 116 6.82 -8.20 -14.83
N VAL A 117 6.82 -7.15 -15.65
CA VAL A 117 7.41 -7.18 -17.00
C VAL A 117 8.85 -7.67 -16.96
N ASP A 118 9.69 -7.05 -16.11
CA ASP A 118 11.10 -7.43 -15.98
C ASP A 118 11.25 -8.89 -15.54
N MET A 119 10.48 -9.32 -14.54
CA MET A 119 10.55 -10.68 -14.03
C MET A 119 10.17 -11.71 -15.10
N VAL A 120 9.10 -11.48 -15.87
CA VAL A 120 8.66 -12.41 -16.92
C VAL A 120 9.67 -12.45 -18.07
N LYS A 121 10.14 -11.29 -18.54
CA LYS A 121 11.14 -11.22 -19.63
C LYS A 121 12.46 -11.88 -19.25
N GLU A 122 13.01 -11.57 -18.09
CA GLU A 122 14.30 -12.13 -17.66
C GLU A 122 14.20 -13.63 -17.34
N SER A 123 13.06 -14.10 -16.83
CA SER A 123 12.85 -15.53 -16.58
C SER A 123 12.52 -16.32 -17.85
N LYS A 124 12.14 -15.64 -18.94
CA LYS A 124 11.61 -16.25 -20.16
C LYS A 124 10.39 -17.14 -19.87
N ALA A 125 9.62 -16.82 -18.83
CA ALA A 125 8.39 -17.52 -18.52
C ALA A 125 7.36 -17.26 -19.63
N LYS A 126 6.61 -18.29 -20.00
CA LYS A 126 5.61 -18.23 -21.07
C LYS A 126 4.23 -18.09 -20.46
N SER A 127 3.33 -17.42 -21.18
CA SER A 127 1.93 -17.37 -20.81
C SER A 127 1.36 -18.80 -20.76
N THR A 128 0.66 -19.12 -19.68
CA THR A 128 0.02 -20.41 -19.40
C THR A 128 -1.50 -20.34 -19.44
N ASP A 129 -2.06 -19.16 -19.76
CA ASP A 129 -3.46 -19.03 -20.14
C ASP A 129 -3.75 -19.93 -21.37
N MET A 130 -4.64 -20.90 -21.20
CA MET A 130 -4.94 -21.91 -22.23
C MET A 130 -5.83 -21.37 -23.35
N GLU A 131 -6.66 -20.37 -23.08
CA GLU A 131 -7.64 -19.86 -24.04
C GLU A 131 -7.08 -18.68 -24.83
N ALA A 132 -6.40 -17.78 -24.13
CA ALA A 132 -5.94 -16.52 -24.68
C ALA A 132 -4.57 -16.14 -24.11
N PRO A 133 -3.49 -16.82 -24.54
CA PRO A 133 -2.13 -16.43 -24.19
C PRO A 133 -1.91 -14.94 -24.41
N GLU A 134 -1.33 -14.29 -23.40
CA GLU A 134 -1.19 -12.84 -23.35
C GLU A 134 0.24 -12.43 -23.00
N ASP A 135 0.79 -11.51 -23.80
CA ASP A 135 2.09 -10.91 -23.54
C ASP A 135 2.07 -10.05 -22.27
N VAL A 136 3.17 -10.04 -21.51
CA VAL A 136 3.20 -9.39 -20.19
C VAL A 136 3.06 -7.87 -20.30
N GLU A 137 3.49 -7.25 -21.39
CA GLU A 137 3.28 -5.83 -21.67
C GLU A 137 1.79 -5.53 -21.85
N GLU A 138 1.09 -6.34 -22.66
CA GLU A 138 -0.34 -6.17 -22.91
C GLU A 138 -1.15 -6.34 -21.62
N LEU A 139 -0.81 -7.36 -20.83
CA LEU A 139 -1.42 -7.60 -19.52
C LEU A 139 -1.23 -6.39 -18.59
N THR A 140 0.01 -5.93 -18.44
CA THR A 140 0.34 -4.86 -17.48
C THR A 140 -0.14 -3.49 -17.95
N ALA A 141 -0.26 -3.24 -19.26
CA ALA A 141 -0.84 -2.02 -19.79
C ALA A 141 -2.24 -1.74 -19.20
N LYS A 142 -3.04 -2.78 -19.01
CA LYS A 142 -4.39 -2.71 -18.42
C LYS A 142 -4.40 -2.38 -16.93
N THR A 143 -3.29 -2.54 -16.21
CA THR A 143 -3.24 -2.35 -14.75
C THR A 143 -2.52 -1.08 -14.32
N ARG A 144 -1.74 -0.44 -15.21
CA ARG A 144 -0.96 0.77 -14.94
C ARG A 144 -1.81 1.91 -14.35
N GLU A 145 -2.99 2.14 -14.90
CA GLU A 145 -3.86 3.20 -14.41
C GLU A 145 -4.38 2.90 -13.00
N ALA A 146 -4.79 1.66 -12.74
CA ALA A 146 -5.24 1.21 -11.42
C ALA A 146 -4.12 1.34 -10.37
N ALA A 147 -2.90 0.92 -10.74
CA ALA A 147 -1.70 1.08 -9.90
C ALA A 147 -1.45 2.56 -9.56
N ARG A 148 -1.51 3.45 -10.56
CA ARG A 148 -1.35 4.90 -10.37
C ARG A 148 -2.40 5.49 -9.44
N LYS A 149 -3.68 5.13 -9.62
CA LYS A 149 -4.80 5.61 -8.78
C LYS A 149 -4.68 5.13 -7.34
N TRP A 150 -4.09 3.96 -7.10
CA TRP A 150 -3.91 3.44 -5.75
C TRP A 150 -2.85 4.18 -4.92
N VAL A 151 -1.76 4.65 -5.54
CA VAL A 151 -0.64 5.30 -4.84
C VAL A 151 -1.06 6.33 -3.78
N PRO A 152 -1.83 7.38 -4.10
CA PRO A 152 -2.18 8.40 -3.10
C PRO A 152 -3.01 7.85 -1.93
N VAL A 153 -3.87 6.87 -2.18
CA VAL A 153 -4.70 6.25 -1.14
C VAL A 153 -3.84 5.35 -0.25
N ALA A 154 -2.94 4.56 -0.85
CA ALA A 154 -2.01 3.70 -0.13
C ALA A 154 -1.10 4.51 0.81
N GLU A 155 -0.54 5.62 0.33
CA GLU A 155 0.29 6.51 1.15
C GLU A 155 -0.50 7.12 2.31
N LYS A 156 -1.76 7.50 2.09
CA LYS A 156 -2.62 8.08 3.12
C LYS A 156 -2.94 7.10 4.25
N ILE A 157 -3.23 5.83 3.92
CA ILE A 157 -3.71 4.84 4.89
C ILE A 157 -2.61 3.93 5.44
N ARG A 158 -1.38 4.01 4.90
CA ARG A 158 -0.26 3.20 5.35
C ARG A 158 -0.04 3.35 6.86
N PRO A 159 0.10 2.25 7.62
CA PRO A 159 0.44 2.31 9.03
C PRO A 159 1.79 3.01 9.21
N ARG A 160 1.81 4.13 9.93
CA ARG A 160 3.06 4.81 10.27
C ARG A 160 3.72 4.10 11.46
N PRO A 161 5.06 4.06 11.53
CA PRO A 161 5.75 3.59 12.73
C PRO A 161 5.25 4.35 13.97
N LYS A 162 5.07 3.66 15.10
CA LYS A 162 4.60 4.29 16.36
C LYS A 162 5.40 5.54 16.74
N ALA A 163 6.71 5.57 16.45
CA ALA A 163 7.59 6.71 16.68
C ALA A 163 7.20 7.98 15.89
N ALA A 164 6.69 7.81 14.67
CA ALA A 164 6.24 8.94 13.84
C ALA A 164 4.85 9.46 14.27
N GLN A 165 4.02 8.58 14.84
CA GLN A 165 2.69 8.97 15.35
C GLN A 165 2.81 9.76 16.67
N THR A 166 3.74 9.39 17.54
CA THR A 166 4.05 10.16 18.77
C THR A 166 4.62 11.53 18.42
N ALA A 167 5.61 11.61 17.52
CA ALA A 167 6.20 12.88 17.12
C ALA A 167 5.19 13.86 16.50
N GLN A 168 4.19 13.36 15.75
CA GLN A 168 3.15 14.21 15.18
C GLN A 168 2.11 14.64 16.22
N GLY A 169 1.71 13.75 17.13
CA GLY A 169 0.85 14.10 18.26
C GLY A 169 1.48 15.19 19.14
N THR A 170 2.77 15.06 19.47
CA THR A 170 3.51 16.05 20.27
C THR A 170 3.59 17.41 19.56
N LYS A 171 3.85 17.43 18.24
CA LYS A 171 3.88 18.68 17.46
C LYS A 171 2.51 19.38 17.41
N THR A 172 1.42 18.62 17.25
CA THR A 172 0.06 19.18 17.24
C THR A 172 -0.34 19.73 18.62
N THR A 173 0.03 19.03 19.71
CA THR A 173 -0.22 19.51 21.07
C THR A 173 0.61 20.76 21.40
N GLN A 174 1.88 20.80 21.00
CA GLN A 174 2.74 21.98 21.19
C GLN A 174 2.25 23.19 20.39
N ALA A 175 1.81 23.00 19.14
CA ALA A 175 1.23 24.07 18.33
C ALA A 175 -0.07 24.63 18.94
N ALA A 176 -0.94 23.75 19.47
CA ALA A 176 -2.16 24.15 20.15
C ALA A 176 -1.88 24.91 21.47
N GLN A 177 -0.88 24.46 22.24
CA GLN A 177 -0.45 25.13 23.47
C GLN A 177 0.19 26.51 23.19
N ALA A 178 1.03 26.63 22.17
CA ALA A 178 1.63 27.89 21.77
C ALA A 178 0.56 28.90 21.28
N ALA A 179 -0.44 28.44 20.54
CA ALA A 179 -1.56 29.28 20.11
C ALA A 179 -2.41 29.77 21.30
N ALA A 180 -2.65 28.91 22.29
CA ALA A 180 -3.36 29.29 23.51
C ALA A 180 -2.59 30.32 24.34
N GLN A 181 -1.27 30.12 24.52
CA GLN A 181 -0.41 31.06 25.24
C GLN A 181 -0.32 32.43 24.54
N ALA A 182 -0.25 32.45 23.21
CA ALA A 182 -0.25 33.70 22.45
C ALA A 182 -1.57 34.47 22.61
N ALA A 183 -2.71 33.77 22.61
CA ALA A 183 -4.01 34.39 22.84
C ALA A 183 -4.13 35.00 24.25
N GLU A 184 -3.59 34.31 25.26
CA GLU A 184 -3.59 34.78 26.64
C GLU A 184 -2.67 35.99 26.86
N GLN A 185 -1.50 36.02 26.21
CA GLN A 185 -0.60 37.18 26.23
C GLN A 185 -1.23 38.42 25.58
N VAL A 186 -1.97 38.25 24.48
CA VAL A 186 -2.69 39.34 23.82
C VAL A 186 -3.82 39.89 24.71
N ALA A 187 -4.52 39.03 25.43
CA ALA A 187 -5.55 39.45 26.40
C ALA A 187 -4.94 40.25 27.55
N GLN A 188 -3.85 39.76 28.15
CA GLN A 188 -3.15 40.44 29.26
C GLN A 188 -2.55 41.80 28.84
N ALA A 189 -1.98 41.88 27.63
CA ALA A 189 -1.45 43.14 27.10
C ALA A 189 -2.56 44.18 26.87
N SER A 190 -3.75 43.74 26.47
CA SER A 190 -4.91 44.61 26.28
C SER A 190 -5.46 45.15 27.61
N GLU A 191 -5.46 44.33 28.66
CA GLU A 191 -5.86 44.75 30.02
C GLU A 191 -4.88 45.76 30.63
N GLN A 192 -3.57 45.57 30.43
CA GLN A 192 -2.54 46.51 30.92
C GLN A 192 -2.58 47.86 30.18
N ALA A 193 -2.85 47.85 28.87
CA ALA A 193 -3.03 49.09 28.09
C ALA A 193 -4.30 49.87 28.48
N GLY A 194 -5.32 49.20 29.02
CA GLY A 194 -6.55 49.83 29.51
C GLY A 194 -6.41 50.53 30.87
N GLN A 195 -5.35 50.26 31.64
CA GLN A 195 -5.16 50.80 33.00
C GLN A 195 -4.26 52.06 33.05
N SER A 196 -3.69 52.51 31.92
CA SER A 196 -2.74 53.64 31.92
C SER A 196 -3.34 55.01 31.59
N SER A 197 -4.67 55.19 31.65
CA SER A 197 -5.31 56.49 31.41
C SER A 197 -5.45 57.29 32.72
N THR A 198 -4.35 57.85 33.22
CA THR A 198 -4.42 58.89 34.26
C THR A 198 -5.06 60.16 33.68
N PRO A 199 -6.15 60.67 34.28
CA PRO A 199 -6.76 61.92 33.83
C PRO A 199 -5.83 63.11 34.12
N PRO A 200 -5.86 64.16 33.27
CA PRO A 200 -4.98 65.30 33.43
C PRO A 200 -5.31 66.08 34.72
N PRO A 201 -4.30 66.69 35.37
CA PRO A 201 -4.50 67.40 36.62
C PRO A 201 -5.35 68.66 36.43
N THR A 202 -6.32 68.83 37.30
CA THR A 202 -7.18 70.01 37.39
C THR A 202 -6.40 71.23 37.89
N ALA A 203 -6.52 72.35 37.17
CA ALA A 203 -5.89 73.62 37.51
C ALA A 203 -6.53 74.25 38.76
N PRO A 204 -5.75 74.91 39.65
CA PRO A 204 -6.29 75.55 40.83
C PRO A 204 -6.95 76.90 40.49
N SER A 205 -8.05 77.21 41.17
CA SER A 205 -8.81 78.46 40.99
C SER A 205 -8.17 79.63 41.73
N ALA A 206 -8.31 80.82 41.14
CA ALA A 206 -8.10 82.12 41.77
C ALA A 206 -9.35 82.97 41.53
#